data_AF-A0A318CU08-F1
#
_entry.id   AF-A0A318CU08-F1
#
_cell.length_a   1.000
_cell.length_b   1.000
_cell.length_c   1.000
_cell.angle_alpha   90.00
_cell.angle_beta   90.00
_cell.angle_gamma   90.00
#
_symmetry.space_group_name_H-M   'P 1'
#
loop_
_entity.id
_entity.type
_entity.pdbx_description
1 polymer ?
#
loop_
_entity_poly.entity_id
_entity_poly.type
_entity_poly.pdbx_seq_one_letter_code
_entity_poly.pdbx_strand_id
1 'polypeptide(L)'
;MTPLLHEMAKDWLPLITHSLFQIIQTLEENGVLKQCAKELDLYYISGRYPDAFPGGAPFELLTSEQAGRALNAAMEIIQIVGTRIKE
;
A
#
# COMPACT_ATOMS: atom_id res chain seq x y z
N MET A 1 11.84 28.95 -8.49
CA MET A 1 12.31 27.59 -8.15
C MET A 1 12.80 26.95 -9.44
N THR A 2 14.10 26.71 -9.56
CA THR A 2 14.76 26.29 -10.81
C THR A 2 14.36 24.86 -11.23
N PRO A 3 14.23 24.55 -12.54
CA PRO A 3 13.85 23.22 -13.05
C PRO A 3 14.72 22.07 -12.52
N LEU A 4 16.01 22.34 -12.28
CA LEU A 4 16.99 21.40 -11.71
C LEU A 4 16.59 20.86 -10.33
N LEU A 5 15.94 21.66 -9.48
CA LEU A 5 15.45 21.19 -8.17
C LEU A 5 14.25 20.24 -8.31
N HIS A 6 13.44 20.40 -9.36
CA HIS A 6 12.29 19.53 -9.63
C HIS A 6 12.73 18.17 -10.18
N GLU A 7 13.75 18.14 -11.05
CA GLU A 7 14.34 16.88 -11.54
C GLU A 7 15.11 16.14 -10.44
N MET A 8 15.96 16.82 -9.67
CA MET A 8 16.74 16.17 -8.61
C MET A 8 15.89 15.68 -7.43
N ALA A 9 14.75 16.34 -7.15
CA ALA A 9 13.81 15.90 -6.12
C ALA A 9 13.02 14.65 -6.54
N LYS A 10 12.95 14.34 -7.84
CA LYS A 10 12.26 13.15 -8.36
C LYS A 10 12.96 11.85 -7.95
N ASP A 11 14.29 11.90 -7.79
CA ASP A 11 15.12 10.73 -7.49
C ASP A 11 15.32 10.48 -5.99
N TRP A 12 15.05 11.46 -5.12
CA TRP A 12 15.40 11.41 -3.70
C TRP A 12 14.34 11.94 -2.73
N LEU A 13 13.16 12.39 -3.19
CA LEU A 13 12.02 12.52 -2.28
C LEU A 13 11.57 11.10 -1.97
N PRO A 14 11.78 10.60 -0.74
CA PRO A 14 11.21 9.30 -0.39
C PRO A 14 9.73 9.36 -0.72
N LEU A 15 9.19 8.26 -1.21
CA LEU A 15 7.76 8.02 -1.34
C LEU A 15 7.09 8.21 0.03
N ILE A 16 6.89 9.45 0.49
CA ILE A 16 6.14 9.80 1.69
C ILE A 16 4.67 9.71 1.31
N THR A 17 4.25 8.49 1.03
CA THR A 17 2.87 8.13 0.75
C THR A 17 2.53 6.91 1.57
N HIS A 18 1.25 6.79 1.91
CA HIS A 18 0.69 5.59 2.52
C HIS A 18 0.04 4.67 1.49
N SER A 19 0.13 5.01 0.20
CA SER A 19 -0.33 4.15 -0.88
C SER A 19 0.79 3.24 -1.34
N LEU A 20 0.67 1.96 -1.01
CA LEU A 20 1.51 0.91 -1.55
C LEU A 20 1.33 0.82 -3.06
N PHE A 21 0.13 1.10 -3.58
CA PHE A 21 -0.11 1.11 -5.02
C PHE A 21 0.77 2.15 -5.73
N GLN A 22 0.88 3.36 -5.18
CA GLN A 22 1.75 4.40 -5.73
C GLN A 22 3.22 3.99 -5.65
N ILE A 23 3.67 3.39 -4.53
CA ILE A 23 5.04 2.87 -4.39
C ILE A 23 5.33 1.84 -5.47
N ILE A 24 4.48 0.83 -5.62
CA ILE A 24 4.63 -0.23 -6.63
C ILE A 24 4.61 0.36 -8.05
N GLN A 25 3.75 1.34 -8.32
CA GLN A 25 3.69 2.01 -9.62
C GLN A 25 4.95 2.81 -9.94
N THR A 26 5.50 3.52 -8.95
CA THR A 26 6.76 4.28 -9.11
C THR A 26 7.96 3.36 -9.34
N LEU A 27 7.95 2.17 -8.74
CA LEU A 27 8.96 1.13 -8.99
C LEU A 27 8.73 0.37 -10.31
N GLU A 28 7.70 0.74 -11.08
CA GLU A 28 7.30 0.07 -12.33
C GLU A 28 7.00 -1.44 -12.16
N GLU A 29 6.61 -1.84 -10.94
CA GLU A 29 6.24 -3.20 -10.60
C GLU A 29 4.78 -3.50 -10.94
N ASN A 30 4.46 -4.79 -11.16
CA ASN A 30 3.13 -5.19 -11.61
C ASN A 30 2.72 -6.60 -11.11
N GLY A 31 1.56 -7.09 -11.56
CA GLY A 31 1.09 -8.43 -11.22
C GLY A 31 0.71 -8.57 -9.75
N VAL A 32 1.27 -9.58 -9.07
CA VAL A 32 0.91 -9.94 -7.69
C VAL A 32 1.14 -8.77 -6.72
N LEU A 33 2.30 -8.10 -6.78
CA LEU A 33 2.61 -6.97 -5.91
C LEU A 33 1.59 -5.83 -6.05
N LYS A 34 1.18 -5.51 -7.29
CA LYS A 34 0.19 -4.46 -7.56
C LYS A 34 -1.20 -4.83 -7.07
N GLN A 35 -1.59 -6.10 -7.19
CA GLN A 35 -2.88 -6.59 -6.70
C GLN A 35 -2.92 -6.56 -5.17
N CYS A 36 -1.87 -7.05 -4.50
CA CYS A 36 -1.74 -7.03 -3.06
C CYS A 36 -1.70 -5.60 -2.51
N ALA A 37 -0.98 -4.69 -3.16
CA ALA A 37 -0.92 -3.29 -2.77
C ALA A 37 -2.30 -2.61 -2.80
N LYS A 38 -3.10 -2.85 -3.84
CA LYS A 38 -4.47 -2.33 -3.92
C LYS A 38 -5.39 -2.89 -2.84
N GLU A 39 -5.27 -4.18 -2.53
CA GLU A 39 -6.04 -4.80 -1.43
C GLU A 39 -5.70 -4.12 -0.10
N LEU A 40 -4.42 -3.93 0.20
CA LEU A 40 -3.96 -3.37 1.46
C LEU A 40 -4.27 -1.87 1.63
N ASP A 41 -4.19 -1.09 0.56
CA ASP A 41 -4.46 0.35 0.59
C ASP A 41 -5.89 0.66 1.06
N LEU A 42 -6.85 -0.25 0.84
CA LEU A 42 -8.23 -0.10 1.34
C LEU A 42 -8.27 0.04 2.86
N TYR A 43 -7.38 -0.63 3.58
CA TYR A 43 -7.41 -0.74 5.03
C TYR A 43 -6.64 0.37 5.75
N TYR A 44 -5.85 1.18 5.03
CA TYR A 44 -5.07 2.27 5.64
C TYR A 44 -5.97 3.28 6.38
N ILE A 45 -7.08 3.68 5.76
CA ILE A 45 -8.08 4.58 6.39
C ILE A 45 -9.22 3.76 7.01
N SER A 46 -9.79 2.80 6.26
CA SER A 46 -10.98 2.08 6.70
C SER A 46 -10.78 1.20 7.94
N GLY A 47 -9.55 0.76 8.23
CA GLY A 47 -9.25 0.01 9.44
C GLY A 47 -9.21 0.84 10.73
N ARG A 48 -9.24 2.18 10.64
CA ARG A 48 -8.95 3.07 11.77
C ARG A 48 -10.03 4.11 12.03
N TYR A 49 -10.66 4.64 11.00
CA TYR A 49 -11.57 5.77 11.15
C TYR A 49 -13.01 5.40 10.75
N PRO A 50 -14.00 5.62 11.63
CA PRO A 50 -15.42 5.32 11.34
C PRO A 50 -16.00 6.09 10.13
N ASP A 51 -15.48 7.28 9.84
CA ASP A 51 -15.90 8.12 8.71
C ASP A 51 -15.52 7.54 7.33
N ALA A 52 -14.74 6.47 7.29
CA ALA A 52 -14.46 5.69 6.09
C ALA A 52 -15.67 4.89 5.59
N PHE A 53 -16.74 4.79 6.38
CA PHE A 53 -17.94 4.03 6.07
C PHE A 53 -19.21 4.88 6.17
N PRO A 54 -20.32 4.48 5.51
CA PRO A 54 -21.60 5.17 5.64
C PRO A 54 -22.16 5.22 7.08
N GLY A 55 -21.71 4.34 7.97
CA GLY A 55 -22.05 4.34 9.39
C GLY A 55 -21.52 3.09 10.12
N GLY A 56 -21.38 3.18 11.44
CA GLY A 56 -20.77 2.13 12.27
C GLY A 56 -19.26 2.31 12.44
N ALA A 57 -18.66 1.52 13.32
CA ALA A 57 -17.22 1.48 13.55
C ALA A 57 -16.53 0.40 12.69
N PRO A 58 -15.24 0.56 12.34
CA PRO A 58 -14.52 -0.41 11.51
C PRO A 58 -14.61 -1.86 12.00
N PHE A 59 -14.54 -2.09 13.32
CA PHE A 59 -14.59 -3.44 13.90
C PHE A 59 -15.95 -4.13 13.75
N GLU A 60 -17.02 -3.37 13.49
CA GLU A 60 -18.36 -3.91 13.25
C GLU A 60 -18.57 -4.34 11.80
N LEU A 61 -17.83 -3.71 10.87
CA LEU A 61 -18.04 -3.85 9.43
C LEU A 61 -17.00 -4.74 8.75
N LEU A 62 -15.76 -4.71 9.22
CA LEU A 62 -14.68 -5.51 8.66
C LEU A 62 -14.85 -6.98 9.05
N THR A 63 -14.91 -7.84 8.05
CA THR A 63 -15.14 -9.27 8.23
C THR A 63 -13.83 -10.03 8.42
N SER A 64 -13.93 -11.22 9.03
CA SER A 64 -12.79 -12.13 9.13
C SER A 64 -12.26 -12.57 7.75
N GLU A 65 -13.12 -12.62 6.72
CA GLU A 65 -12.70 -12.93 5.36
C GLU A 65 -11.85 -11.81 4.75
N GLN A 66 -12.27 -10.55 4.93
CA GLN A 66 -11.48 -9.37 4.54
C GLN A 66 -10.13 -9.35 5.25
N ALA A 67 -10.11 -9.60 6.56
CA ALA A 67 -8.88 -9.70 7.33
C ALA A 67 -7.95 -10.81 6.80
N GLY A 68 -8.51 -11.97 6.43
CA GLY A 68 -7.76 -13.07 5.82
C GLY A 68 -7.12 -12.69 4.48
N ARG A 69 -7.85 -12.00 3.60
CA ARG A 69 -7.30 -11.50 2.32
C ARG A 69 -6.20 -10.47 2.54
N ALA A 70 -6.39 -9.53 3.46
CA ALA A 70 -5.38 -8.53 3.81
C ALA A 70 -4.10 -9.19 4.35
N LEU A 71 -4.24 -10.17 5.25
CA LEU A 71 -3.08 -10.88 5.81
C LEU A 71 -2.31 -11.65 4.73
N ASN A 72 -3.02 -12.36 3.85
CA ASN A 72 -2.41 -13.07 2.73
C ASN A 72 -1.68 -12.10 1.78
N ALA A 73 -2.29 -10.97 1.45
CA ALA A 73 -1.67 -9.94 0.61
C ALA A 73 -0.39 -9.35 1.24
N ALA A 74 -0.40 -9.11 2.55
CA ALA A 74 0.77 -8.63 3.29
C ALA A 74 1.91 -9.67 3.30
N MET A 75 1.58 -10.93 3.55
CA MET A 75 2.54 -12.05 3.51
C MET A 75 3.21 -12.17 2.14
N GLU A 76 2.42 -12.10 1.06
CA GLU A 76 2.91 -12.22 -0.31
C GLU A 76 3.92 -11.12 -0.64
N ILE A 77 3.60 -9.85 -0.30
CA ILE A 77 4.53 -8.73 -0.49
C ILE A 77 5.82 -8.95 0.30
N ILE A 78 5.73 -9.30 1.58
CA ILE A 78 6.90 -9.51 2.45
C ILE A 78 7.77 -10.65 1.92
N GLN A 79 7.17 -11.74 1.42
CA GLN A 79 7.91 -12.87 0.87
C GLN A 79 8.66 -12.49 -0.41
N ILE A 80 7.99 -11.82 -1.36
CA ILE A 80 8.60 -11.40 -2.62
C ILE A 80 9.74 -10.42 -2.36
N VAL A 81 9.49 -9.36 -1.60
CA VAL A 81 10.49 -8.34 -1.28
C VAL A 81 11.63 -8.93 -0.45
N GLY A 82 11.31 -9.78 0.54
CA GLY A 82 12.29 -10.44 1.39
C GLY A 82 13.19 -11.42 0.64
N THR A 83 12.73 -12.00 -0.46
CA THR A 83 13.56 -12.82 -1.36
C THR A 83 14.54 -11.94 -2.12
N ARG A 84 14.04 -10.85 -2.73
CA ARG A 84 14.86 -9.92 -3.54
C ARG A 84 15.92 -9.16 -2.74
N ILE A 85 15.69 -8.87 -1.46
CA ILE A 85 16.67 -8.17 -0.61
C ILE A 85 17.83 -9.08 -0.19
N LYS A 86 17.63 -10.40 -0.18
CA LYS A 86 18.67 -11.38 0.20
C LYS A 86 19.60 -11.77 -0.95
N GLU A 87 19.25 -11.41 -2.18
CA GLU A 87 20.05 -11.56 -3.39
C GLU A 87 21.04 -10.39 -3.55
#